data_AF-A0AAJ1NU96-F1
#
_entry.id   AF-A0AAJ1NU96-F1
#
_cell.length_a   1.000
_cell.length_b   1.000
_cell.length_c   1.000
_cell.angle_alpha   90.00
_cell.angle_beta   90.00
_cell.angle_gamma   90.00
#
_symmetry.space_group_name_H-M   'P 1'
#
loop_
_entity.id
_entity.type
_entity.pdbx_description
1 polymer ?
#
loop_
_entity_poly.entity_id
_entity_poly.type
_entity_poly.pdbx_seq_one_letter_code
_entity_poly.pdbx_strand_id
1 'polypeptide(L)'
;MSFTIKKKVTPIKVYHSLLGAAIAGESEEISVTYEVTTILSLSGLLGVAEYTVTPEGAAMSGKGEIPFVYSGTGNPLEEAERELKESLP
;
A
#
# COMPACT_ATOMS: atom_id res chain seq x y z
N MET A 1 9.28 7.22 4.70
CA MET A 1 10.15 6.65 3.66
C MET A 1 9.26 5.76 2.80
N SER A 2 9.77 5.16 1.73
CA SER A 2 9.01 4.21 0.91
C SER A 2 9.79 2.91 0.76
N PHE A 3 9.07 1.79 0.72
CA PHE A 3 9.68 0.47 0.57
C PHE A 3 8.96 -0.32 -0.51
N THR A 4 9.71 -1.16 -1.22
CA THR A 4 9.19 -1.95 -2.33
C THR A 4 9.17 -3.42 -1.92
N ILE A 5 8.02 -4.07 -2.09
CA ILE A 5 7.87 -5.51 -1.93
C ILE A 5 7.48 -6.14 -3.26
N LYS A 6 7.94 -7.36 -3.51
CA LYS A 6 7.49 -8.13 -4.66
C LYS A 6 6.22 -8.88 -4.28
N LYS A 7 5.15 -8.67 -5.03
CA LYS A 7 3.87 -9.32 -4.77
C LYS A 7 3.39 -10.03 -6.02
N LYS A 8 3.03 -11.29 -5.87
CA LYS A 8 2.38 -12.06 -6.92
C LYS A 8 0.92 -11.63 -7.00
N VAL A 9 0.53 -11.01 -8.12
CA VAL A 9 -0.84 -10.57 -8.36
C VAL A 9 -1.34 -11.18 -9.66
N THR A 10 -2.66 -11.33 -9.78
CA THR A 10 -3.29 -11.77 -11.03
C THR A 10 -4.07 -10.58 -11.58
N PRO A 11 -3.44 -9.76 -12.44
CA PRO A 11 -4.06 -8.53 -12.91
C PRO A 11 -5.28 -8.84 -13.77
N ILE A 12 -6.27 -7.95 -13.73
CA ILE A 12 -7.40 -8.00 -14.64
C ILE A 12 -7.18 -6.95 -15.71
N LYS A 13 -6.98 -7.38 -16.96
CA LYS A 13 -6.87 -6.48 -18.10
C LYS A 13 -8.27 -6.05 -18.52
N VAL A 14 -8.60 -4.80 -18.22
CA VAL A 14 -9.88 -4.18 -18.61
C VAL A 14 -9.71 -3.49 -19.95
N TYR A 15 -10.45 -3.95 -20.96
CA TYR A 15 -10.46 -3.40 -22.31
C TYR A 15 -11.58 -2.38 -22.44
N HIS A 16 -11.27 -1.11 -22.18
CA HIS A 16 -12.25 -0.02 -22.30
C HIS A 16 -12.91 0.05 -23.69
N SER A 17 -12.15 -0.21 -24.76
CA SER A 17 -12.67 -0.21 -26.14
C SER A 17 -13.63 -1.38 -26.45
N LEU A 18 -13.69 -2.39 -25.59
CA LEU A 18 -14.59 -3.56 -25.72
C LEU A 18 -15.73 -3.51 -24.70
N LEU A 19 -16.27 -2.31 -24.44
CA LEU A 19 -17.34 -2.08 -23.46
C LEU A 19 -16.95 -2.51 -22.02
N GLY A 20 -15.66 -2.43 -21.68
CA GLY A 20 -15.16 -2.82 -20.36
C GLY A 20 -15.00 -4.33 -20.17
N ALA A 21 -14.96 -5.11 -21.25
CA ALA A 21 -14.63 -6.53 -21.17
C ALA A 21 -13.31 -6.72 -20.42
N ALA A 22 -13.29 -7.67 -19.49
CA ALA A 22 -12.18 -7.88 -18.59
C ALA A 22 -11.66 -9.32 -18.72
N ILE A 23 -10.35 -9.48 -18.87
CA ILE A 23 -9.70 -10.78 -18.95
C ILE A 23 -8.71 -10.89 -17.80
N ALA A 24 -8.81 -11.97 -17.01
CA ALA A 24 -7.81 -12.30 -16.03
C ALA A 24 -6.48 -12.59 -16.76
N GLY A 25 -5.45 -11.80 -16.46
CA GLY A 25 -4.10 -12.05 -16.93
C GLY A 25 -3.47 -13.25 -16.23
N GLU A 26 -2.29 -13.63 -16.68
CA GLU A 26 -1.47 -14.60 -15.96
C GLU A 26 -0.95 -13.98 -14.66
N SER A 27 -0.76 -14.81 -13.63
CA SER A 27 -0.19 -14.33 -12.38
C SER A 27 1.24 -13.86 -12.61
N GLU A 28 1.49 -12.59 -12.36
CA GLU A 28 2.80 -11.96 -12.51
C GLU A 28 3.29 -11.47 -11.15
N GLU A 29 4.60 -11.55 -10.95
CA GLU A 29 5.26 -10.97 -9.78
C GLU A 29 5.64 -9.54 -10.14
N ILE A 30 4.96 -8.58 -9.49
CA ILE A 30 5.24 -7.16 -9.70
C ILE A 30 5.84 -6.56 -8.43
N SER A 31 6.74 -5.62 -8.62
CA SER A 31 7.23 -4.77 -7.54
C SER A 31 6.12 -3.78 -7.17
N VAL A 32 5.80 -3.66 -5.88
CA VAL A 32 4.82 -2.72 -5.36
C VAL A 32 5.48 -1.87 -4.30
N THR A 33 5.47 -0.56 -4.51
CA THR A 33 6.04 0.42 -3.59
C THR A 33 4.95 0.92 -2.64
N TYR A 34 5.19 0.73 -1.34
CA TYR A 34 4.36 1.23 -0.26
C TYR A 34 5.03 2.44 0.36
N GLU A 35 4.27 3.52 0.56
CA GLU A 35 4.76 4.75 1.17
C GLU A 35 3.73 5.30 2.14
N VAL A 36 4.09 5.43 3.41
CA VAL A 36 3.25 6.10 4.40
C VAL A 36 3.28 7.61 4.12
N THR A 37 2.13 8.19 3.76
CA THR A 37 2.02 9.59 3.37
C THR A 37 1.73 10.49 4.54
N THR A 38 0.82 10.09 5.44
CA THR A 38 0.42 10.92 6.56
C THR A 38 -0.14 10.09 7.72
N ILE A 39 -0.10 10.65 8.92
CA ILE A 39 -0.83 10.12 10.07
C ILE A 39 -2.21 10.80 10.08
N LEU A 40 -3.26 10.00 9.88
CA LEU A 40 -4.64 10.49 9.86
C LEU A 40 -5.17 10.74 11.27
N SER A 41 -4.79 9.90 12.23
CA SER A 41 -5.19 10.04 13.63
C SER A 41 -4.12 9.49 14.55
N LEU A 42 -3.94 10.12 15.71
CA LEU A 42 -3.07 9.63 16.78
C LEU A 42 -3.73 9.95 18.13
N SER A 43 -4.21 8.92 18.81
CA SER A 43 -4.87 9.00 20.11
C SER A 43 -4.07 8.20 21.15
N GLY A 44 -3.23 8.90 21.91
CA GLY A 44 -2.33 8.27 22.88
C GLY A 44 -1.28 7.42 22.16
N LEU A 45 -1.39 6.09 22.32
CA LEU A 45 -0.50 5.11 21.70
C LEU A 45 -1.10 4.44 20.46
N LEU A 46 -2.33 4.77 20.07
CA LEU A 46 -2.98 4.19 18.89
C LEU A 46 -3.06 5.24 17.78
N GLY A 47 -2.50 4.92 16.63
CA GLY A 47 -2.54 5.78 15.45
C GLY A 47 -3.14 5.08 14.24
N VAL A 48 -3.56 5.88 13.27
CA VAL A 48 -3.96 5.43 11.93
C VAL A 48 -3.14 6.23 10.93
N ALA A 49 -2.45 5.54 10.03
CA ALA A 49 -1.64 6.14 8.98
C ALA A 49 -2.24 5.86 7.60
N GLU A 50 -2.25 6.86 6.72
CA GLU A 50 -2.49 6.70 5.30
C GLU A 50 -1.20 6.24 4.62
N TYR A 51 -1.31 5.26 3.74
CA TYR A 51 -0.23 4.86 2.85
C TYR A 51 -0.71 4.76 1.41
N THR A 52 0.18 5.06 0.48
CA THR A 52 -0.03 4.83 -0.95
C THR A 52 0.61 3.52 -1.36
N VAL A 53 0.00 2.88 -2.36
CA VAL A 53 0.44 1.60 -2.93
C VAL A 53 0.61 1.81 -4.42
N THR A 54 1.84 1.84 -4.90
CA THR A 54 2.14 2.09 -6.31
C THR A 54 2.79 0.86 -6.91
N PRO A 55 2.06 0.08 -7.74
CA PRO A 55 2.67 -0.99 -8.52
C PRO A 55 3.66 -0.43 -9.56
N GLU A 56 4.70 -1.19 -9.86
CA GLU A 56 5.69 -0.84 -10.89
C GLU A 56 5.01 -0.73 -12.25
N GLY A 57 5.19 0.42 -12.92
CA GLY A 57 4.53 0.72 -14.20
C GLY A 57 3.04 1.07 -14.10
N ALA A 58 2.49 1.22 -12.88
CA ALA A 58 1.09 1.60 -12.72
C ALA A 58 0.83 3.06 -13.12
N ALA A 59 -0.25 3.27 -13.87
CA ALA A 59 -0.75 4.61 -14.17
C ALA A 59 -1.44 5.29 -12.97
N MET A 60 -1.81 4.51 -11.95
CA MET A 60 -2.52 5.00 -10.76
C MET A 60 -2.04 4.25 -9.51
N SER A 61 -1.81 5.00 -8.44
CA SER A 61 -1.51 4.48 -7.11
C SER A 61 -2.81 4.22 -6.33
N GLY A 62 -2.85 3.11 -5.60
CA GLY A 62 -3.84 2.87 -4.56
C GLY A 62 -3.54 3.66 -3.30
N LYS A 63 -4.55 3.84 -2.45
CA LYS A 63 -4.41 4.37 -1.10
C LYS A 63 -5.04 3.40 -0.12
N GLY A 64 -4.41 3.26 1.04
CA GLY A 64 -4.91 2.46 2.14
C GLY A 64 -4.66 3.16 3.46
N GLU A 65 -5.33 2.69 4.49
CA GLU A 65 -5.16 3.14 5.86
C GLU A 65 -4.69 1.95 6.70
N ILE A 66 -3.75 2.16 7.59
CA ILE A 66 -3.26 1.13 8.52
C ILE A 66 -3.32 1.63 9.96
N PRO A 67 -3.97 0.89 10.87
CA PRO A 67 -3.84 1.14 12.29
C PRO A 67 -2.45 0.67 12.77
N PHE A 68 -1.79 1.49 13.57
CA PHE A 68 -0.47 1.19 14.14
C PHE A 68 -0.42 1.58 15.62
N VAL A 69 0.45 0.92 16.38
CA VAL A 69 0.70 1.27 17.79
C VAL A 69 1.94 2.15 17.88
N TYR A 70 1.76 3.41 18.28
CA TYR A 70 2.85 4.33 18.55
C TYR A 70 3.44 4.09 19.93
N SER A 71 4.75 3.92 20.02
CA SER A 71 5.47 3.72 21.29
C SER A 71 5.44 4.92 22.24
N GLY A 72 5.02 6.11 21.76
CA GLY A 72 5.01 7.34 22.55
C GLY A 72 6.33 8.12 22.51
N THR A 73 7.38 7.52 21.94
CA THR A 73 8.73 8.08 21.84
C THR A 73 9.30 7.87 20.44
N GLY A 74 9.51 8.95 19.68
CA GLY A 74 10.09 8.89 18.34
C GLY A 74 9.22 9.56 17.28
N ASN A 75 9.32 9.07 16.03
CA ASN A 75 8.50 9.57 14.92
C ASN A 75 7.36 8.57 14.64
N PRO A 76 6.08 8.95 14.78
CA PRO A 76 4.96 8.05 14.54
C PRO A 76 4.90 7.54 13.09
N LEU A 77 5.45 8.29 12.12
CA LEU A 77 5.52 7.83 10.73
C LEU A 77 6.45 6.62 10.55
N GLU A 78 7.59 6.58 11.24
CA GLU A 78 8.53 5.45 11.13
C GLU A 78 7.94 4.19 11.76
N GLU A 79 7.22 4.35 12.88
CA GLU A 79 6.53 3.25 13.55
C GLU A 79 5.41 2.69 12.67
N ALA A 80 4.60 3.56 12.06
CA ALA A 80 3.55 3.18 11.13
C ALA A 80 4.11 2.48 9.89
N GLU A 81 5.25 2.92 9.37
CA GLU A 81 5.93 2.30 8.24
C GLU A 81 6.42 0.88 8.58
N ARG A 82 6.97 0.69 9.79
CA ARG A 82 7.38 -0.63 10.25
C ARG A 82 6.18 -1.57 10.39
N GLU A 83 5.10 -1.11 11.01
CA GLU A 83 3.85 -1.87 11.14
C GLU A 83 3.26 -2.21 9.76
N LEU A 84 3.29 -1.27 8.80
CA LEU A 84 2.89 -1.54 7.43
C LEU A 84 3.73 -2.63 6.77
N LYS A 85 5.05 -2.57 6.97
CA LYS A 85 5.97 -3.58 6.45
C LYS A 85 5.75 -4.95 7.09
N GLU A 86 5.46 -5.01 8.38
CA GLU A 86 5.15 -6.26 9.10
C GLU A 86 3.76 -6.81 8.75
N SER A 87 2.79 -5.93 8.46
CA SER A 87 1.43 -6.31 8.07
C SER A 87 1.33 -6.82 6.62
N LEU A 88 2.36 -6.63 5.80
CA LEU A 88 2.39 -7.07 4.41
C LEU A 88 3.16 -8.40 4.32
N PRO A 89 2.46 -9.55 4.18
CA PRO A 89 3.09 -10.86 4.04
C PRO A 89 3.76 -11.07 2.68
#